data_AF-A0A142WPI2-F1
#
_entry.id   AF-A0A142WPI2-F1
#
_cell.length_a   1.000
_cell.length_b   1.000
_cell.length_c   1.000
_cell.angle_alpha   90.00
_cell.angle_beta   90.00
_cell.angle_gamma   90.00
#
_symmetry.space_group_name_H-M   'P 1'
#
loop_
_entity.id
_entity.type
_entity.pdbx_description
1 polymer ?
#
loop_
_entity_poly.entity_id
_entity_poly.type
_entity_poly.pdbx_seq_one_letter_code
_entity_poly.pdbx_strand_id
1 'polypeptide(L)'
;MTSSANNSGYVAQFGIRDSKLYLDKITGQIDGKTRRNEQIIPGPQFPIVAEWFTGRIHVQVGEYDNERRESNAVIIFHVEKGIVRKTDFAERMTLPGTWNGLPAPTGPKDD
;
A
#
# COMPACT_ATOMS: atom_id res chain seq x y z
N MET A 1 -7.34 2.78 9.41
CA MET A 1 -7.41 2.94 7.94
C MET A 1 -6.66 1.79 7.30
N THR A 2 -7.22 1.18 6.26
CA THR A 2 -6.66 -0.01 5.59
C THR A 2 -6.47 0.26 4.10
N SER A 3 -5.30 -0.06 3.55
CA SER A 3 -4.96 0.11 2.13
C SER A 3 -4.55 -1.23 1.53
N SER A 4 -5.03 -1.54 0.31
CA SER A 4 -4.71 -2.78 -0.41
C SER A 4 -3.82 -2.53 -1.64
N ALA A 5 -2.90 -3.46 -1.94
CA ALA A 5 -2.03 -3.42 -3.11
C ALA A 5 -2.01 -4.76 -3.84
N ASN A 6 -2.11 -4.75 -5.18
CA ASN A 6 -2.08 -5.93 -6.03
C ASN A 6 -0.77 -5.99 -6.84
N ASN A 7 0.03 -7.04 -6.65
CA ASN A 7 1.21 -7.30 -7.50
C ASN A 7 1.35 -8.81 -7.73
N SER A 8 1.53 -9.25 -8.98
CA SER A 8 1.80 -10.66 -9.34
C SER A 8 0.87 -11.70 -8.67
N GLY A 9 -0.42 -11.40 -8.55
CA GLY A 9 -1.40 -12.30 -7.92
C GLY A 9 -1.42 -12.26 -6.39
N TYR A 10 -0.66 -11.36 -5.77
CA TYR A 10 -0.70 -11.09 -4.33
C TYR A 10 -1.52 -9.84 -4.03
N VAL A 11 -2.28 -9.90 -2.94
CA VAL A 11 -3.00 -8.79 -2.34
C VAL A 11 -2.49 -8.62 -0.91
N ALA A 12 -1.91 -7.47 -0.62
CA ALA A 12 -1.48 -7.09 0.73
C ALA A 12 -2.43 -6.04 1.30
N GLN A 13 -2.72 -6.12 2.60
CA GLN A 13 -3.48 -5.14 3.36
C GLN A 13 -2.57 -4.54 4.42
N PHE A 14 -2.44 -3.22 4.41
CA PHE A 14 -1.66 -2.46 5.37
C PHE A 14 -2.54 -1.63 6.27
N GLY A 15 -2.13 -1.49 7.52
CA GLY A 15 -2.74 -0.64 8.53
C GLY A 15 -1.72 0.34 9.11
N ILE A 16 -2.17 1.56 9.41
CA ILE A 16 -1.36 2.52 10.17
C ILE A 16 -1.99 2.68 11.57
N ARG A 17 -1.19 2.47 12.61
CA ARG A 17 -1.55 2.63 14.03
C ARG A 17 -0.30 2.94 14.84
N ASP A 18 -0.46 3.74 15.90
CA ASP A 18 0.65 4.16 16.79
C ASP A 18 1.88 4.69 16.02
N SER A 19 1.62 5.49 14.97
CA SER A 19 2.64 6.06 14.08
C SER A 19 3.52 5.01 13.39
N LYS A 20 3.03 3.79 13.19
CA LYS A 20 3.72 2.72 12.48
C LYS A 20 2.85 2.14 11.37
N LEU A 21 3.50 1.72 10.29
CA LEU A 21 2.93 0.96 9.20
C LEU A 21 3.05 -0.53 9.51
N TYR A 22 1.93 -1.23 9.47
CA TYR A 22 1.83 -2.66 9.64
C TYR A 22 1.35 -3.32 8.36
N LEU A 23 1.96 -4.45 8.01
CA LEU A 23 1.36 -5.42 7.11
C LEU A 23 0.41 -6.29 7.96
N ASP A 24 -0.90 -6.07 7.78
CA ASP A 24 -1.94 -6.77 8.53
C ASP A 24 -2.27 -8.14 7.93
N LYS A 25 -2.28 -8.20 6.59
CA LYS A 25 -2.62 -9.41 5.86
C LYS A 25 -1.93 -9.43 4.51
N ILE A 26 -1.53 -10.62 4.08
CA ILE A 26 -1.12 -10.86 2.70
C ILE A 26 -1.79 -12.14 2.21
N THR A 27 -2.26 -12.11 0.98
CA THR A 27 -2.82 -13.28 0.29
C THR A 27 -2.27 -13.35 -1.12
N GLY A 28 -2.12 -14.55 -1.68
CA GLY A 28 -1.69 -14.67 -3.07
C GLY A 28 -1.91 -16.06 -3.64
N GLN A 29 -1.84 -16.19 -4.96
CA GLN A 29 -1.86 -17.48 -5.65
C GLN A 29 -0.43 -18.01 -5.81
N ILE A 30 -0.14 -19.16 -5.20
CA ILE A 30 1.15 -19.87 -5.31
C ILE A 30 0.84 -21.31 -5.70
N ASP A 31 1.39 -21.79 -6.82
CA ASP A 31 1.16 -23.12 -7.36
C ASP A 31 -0.34 -23.47 -7.52
N GLY A 32 -1.13 -22.49 -7.99
CA GLY A 32 -2.59 -22.62 -8.17
C GLY A 32 -3.40 -22.68 -6.86
N LYS A 33 -2.77 -22.45 -5.70
CA LYS A 33 -3.44 -22.42 -4.40
C LYS A 33 -3.38 -21.04 -3.78
N THR A 34 -4.48 -20.65 -3.13
CA THR A 34 -4.51 -19.43 -2.33
C THR A 34 -3.72 -19.65 -1.04
N ARG A 35 -2.64 -18.88 -0.86
CA ARG A 35 -1.84 -18.83 0.37
C ARG A 35 -2.14 -17.54 1.12
N ARG A 36 -1.94 -17.56 2.44
CA ARG A 36 -2.16 -16.40 3.32
C ARG A 36 -1.03 -16.26 4.34
N ASN A 37 -0.74 -15.02 4.74
CA ASN A 37 0.09 -14.65 5.89
C ASN A 37 1.34 -15.53 6.06
N GLU A 38 1.35 -16.39 7.10
CA GLU A 38 2.50 -17.22 7.49
C GLU A 38 2.86 -18.26 6.42
N GLN A 39 1.93 -18.59 5.52
CA GLN A 39 2.19 -19.47 4.38
C GLN A 39 2.96 -18.77 3.25
N ILE A 40 3.01 -17.43 3.27
CA ILE A 40 3.75 -16.61 2.31
C ILE A 40 5.02 -16.06 2.96
N ILE A 41 4.91 -15.56 4.19
CA ILE A 41 6.02 -15.02 4.98
C ILE A 41 6.11 -15.85 6.29
N PRO A 42 6.81 -17.00 6.28
CA PRO A 42 6.93 -17.84 7.45
C PRO A 42 7.82 -17.19 8.53
N GLY A 43 7.44 -17.36 9.80
CA GLY A 43 8.21 -16.92 10.96
C GLY A 43 7.52 -15.82 11.78
N PRO A 44 7.27 -14.62 11.24
CA PRO A 44 6.63 -13.54 11.98
C PRO A 44 5.15 -13.81 12.25
N GLN A 45 4.68 -13.41 13.43
CA GLN A 45 3.25 -13.36 13.71
C GLN A 45 2.68 -12.05 13.16
N PHE A 46 1.66 -12.15 12.31
CA PHE A 46 0.94 -10.96 11.84
C PHE A 46 0.16 -10.33 12.99
N PRO A 47 0.03 -8.99 13.00
CA PRO A 47 0.53 -8.01 12.02
C PRO A 47 2.02 -7.69 12.18
N ILE A 48 2.73 -7.50 11.06
CA ILE A 48 4.18 -7.27 11.02
C ILE A 48 4.44 -5.77 10.81
N VAL A 49 5.36 -5.17 11.56
CA VAL A 49 5.82 -3.80 11.24
C VAL A 49 6.52 -3.84 9.88
N ALA A 50 6.08 -3.00 8.96
CA ALA A 50 6.64 -2.92 7.61
C ALA A 50 7.95 -2.11 7.59
N GLU A 51 8.95 -2.55 8.37
CA GLU A 51 10.24 -1.87 8.53
C GLU A 51 11.01 -1.74 7.21
N TRP A 52 10.70 -2.59 6.24
CA TRP A 52 11.24 -2.54 4.88
C TRP A 52 10.70 -1.37 4.05
N PHE A 53 9.60 -0.74 4.44
CA PHE A 53 8.96 0.30 3.63
C PHE A 53 9.44 1.70 4.02
N THR A 54 9.90 2.45 3.01
CA THR A 54 10.16 3.90 3.08
C THR A 54 9.53 4.55 1.85
N GLY A 55 8.68 5.56 2.06
CA GLY A 55 7.91 6.19 0.99
C GLY A 55 6.72 6.99 1.49
N ARG A 56 5.76 7.25 0.62
CA ARG A 56 4.54 8.01 0.95
C ARG A 56 3.30 7.16 0.75
N ILE A 57 2.45 7.05 1.75
CA ILE A 57 1.15 6.38 1.63
C ILE A 57 0.07 7.44 1.49
N HIS A 58 -0.63 7.42 0.35
CA HIS A 58 -1.76 8.28 0.06
C HIS A 58 -3.04 7.51 0.38
N VAL A 59 -3.85 8.05 1.27
CA VAL A 59 -5.16 7.49 1.61
C VAL A 59 -6.21 8.50 1.23
N GLN A 60 -7.01 8.14 0.23
CA GLN A 60 -8.20 8.91 -0.12
C GLN A 60 -9.23 8.78 1.01
N VAL A 61 -9.68 9.91 1.52
CA VAL A 61 -10.73 10.00 2.55
C VAL A 61 -11.97 10.76 2.07
N GLY A 62 -11.84 11.52 0.97
CA GLY A 62 -12.95 12.21 0.31
C GLY A 62 -13.43 11.49 -0.95
N GLU A 63 -14.39 12.10 -1.64
CA GLU A 63 -14.90 11.60 -2.92
C GLU A 63 -13.86 11.73 -4.04
N TYR A 64 -14.00 10.89 -5.06
CA TYR A 64 -13.23 10.98 -6.29
C TYR A 64 -14.04 11.72 -7.35
N ASP A 65 -13.47 12.78 -7.90
CA ASP A 65 -14.04 13.52 -9.03
C ASP A 65 -13.65 12.80 -10.32
N ASN A 66 -14.62 12.13 -10.95
CA ASN A 66 -14.41 11.39 -12.20
C ASN A 66 -14.12 12.30 -13.40
N GLU A 67 -14.63 13.53 -13.41
CA GLU A 67 -14.43 14.48 -14.51
C GLU A 67 -13.00 15.01 -14.49
N ARG A 68 -12.50 15.35 -13.30
CA ARG A 68 -11.15 15.90 -13.12
C ARG A 68 -10.07 14.84 -12.88
N ARG A 69 -10.49 13.62 -12.58
CA ARG A 69 -9.60 12.50 -12.18
C ARG A 69 -8.77 12.85 -10.95
N GLU A 70 -9.40 13.47 -9.96
CA GLU A 70 -8.77 13.94 -8.73
C GLU A 70 -9.52 13.43 -7.49
N SER A 71 -8.80 13.18 -6.40
CA SER A 71 -9.40 12.92 -5.09
C SER A 71 -9.54 14.23 -4.31
N ASN A 72 -10.74 14.49 -3.78
CA ASN A 72 -11.10 15.75 -3.09
C ASN A 72 -10.73 15.80 -1.60
N ALA A 73 -10.06 14.76 -1.09
CA ALA A 73 -9.37 14.80 0.20
C ALA A 73 -8.44 13.58 0.30
N VAL A 74 -7.15 13.82 0.47
CA VAL A 74 -6.10 12.80 0.57
C VAL A 74 -5.24 13.06 1.79
N ILE A 75 -5.11 12.06 2.65
CA ILE A 75 -4.12 12.05 3.73
C ILE A 75 -2.83 11.42 3.19
N ILE A 76 -1.70 12.09 3.40
CA ILE A 76 -0.39 11.64 2.93
C ILE A 76 0.49 11.33 4.15
N PHE A 77 0.77 10.05 4.35
CA PHE A 77 1.69 9.59 5.39
C PHE A 77 3.10 9.44 4.81
N HIS A 78 4.06 10.19 5.34
CA HIS A 78 5.48 10.00 5.02
C HIS A 78 6.04 8.96 5.99
N VAL A 79 6.46 7.83 5.43
CA VAL A 79 6.91 6.66 6.19
C VAL A 79 8.39 6.45 5.95
N GLU A 80 9.15 6.28 7.02
CA GLU A 80 10.56 5.95 7.01
C GLU A 80 10.76 4.67 7.83
N LYS A 81 11.23 3.60 7.18
CA LYS A 81 11.43 2.27 7.78
C LYS A 81 10.24 1.81 8.62
N GLY A 82 9.04 1.90 8.05
CA GLY A 82 7.79 1.54 8.71
C GLY A 82 7.29 2.52 9.77
N ILE A 83 7.97 3.63 10.04
CA ILE A 83 7.56 4.67 11.00
C ILE A 83 6.98 5.87 10.27
N VAL A 84 5.78 6.30 10.65
CA VAL A 84 5.18 7.55 10.16
C VAL A 84 5.94 8.72 10.79
N ARG A 85 6.64 9.48 9.94
CA ARG A 85 7.40 10.68 10.34
C ARG A 85 6.59 11.96 10.21
N LYS A 86 5.68 12.00 9.24
CA LYS A 86 4.88 13.19 8.93
C LYS A 86 3.54 12.76 8.35
N THR A 87 2.51 13.54 8.65
CA THR A 87 1.19 13.42 8.02
C THR A 87 0.85 14.77 7.39
N ASP A 88 0.60 14.77 6.10
CA ASP A 88 0.08 15.93 5.35
C ASP A 88 -1.36 15.67 4.91
N PHE A 89 -2.05 16.75 4.54
CA PHE A 89 -3.39 16.71 3.98
C PHE A 89 -3.43 17.50 2.67
N ALA A 90 -4.07 16.94 1.65
CA ALA A 90 -4.29 17.59 0.37
C ALA A 90 -5.79 17.60 0.05
N GLU A 91 -6.34 18.80 -0.17
CA GLU A 91 -7.75 19.00 -0.57
C GLU A 91 -8.02 18.54 -2.00
N ARG A 92 -7.03 18.61 -2.89
CA ARG A 92 -7.13 18.07 -4.25
C ARG A 92 -5.82 17.46 -4.64
N MET A 93 -5.88 16.22 -5.12
CA MET A 93 -4.69 15.52 -5.58
C MET A 93 -5.04 14.49 -6.64
N THR A 94 -4.33 14.53 -7.77
CA THR A 94 -4.26 13.38 -8.68
C THR A 94 -3.43 12.30 -7.99
N LEU A 95 -4.05 11.17 -7.68
CA LEU A 95 -3.33 10.03 -7.12
C LEU A 95 -2.45 9.40 -8.20
N PRO A 96 -1.20 9.01 -7.89
CA PRO A 96 -0.38 8.27 -8.83
C PRO A 96 -1.08 6.95 -9.21
N GLY A 97 -1.08 6.62 -10.51
CA GLY A 97 -1.69 5.39 -11.04
C GLY A 97 -0.93 4.10 -10.65
N THR A 98 0.24 4.24 -10.02
CA THR A 98 1.01 3.16 -9.42
C THR A 98 0.94 3.27 -7.90
N TRP A 99 1.18 2.16 -7.20
CA TRP A 99 1.08 2.17 -5.74
C TRP A 99 2.06 3.16 -5.13
N ASN A 100 1.54 4.29 -4.63
CA ASN A 100 2.20 5.16 -3.66
C ASN A 100 3.62 5.63 -4.04
N GLY A 101 3.86 5.85 -5.34
CA GLY A 101 5.14 6.33 -5.85
C GLY A 101 6.17 5.24 -6.15
N LEU A 102 5.80 3.95 -6.03
CA LEU A 102 6.61 2.90 -6.66
C LEU A 102 6.42 2.97 -8.18
N PRO A 103 7.50 2.88 -8.98
CA PRO A 103 7.36 2.73 -10.42
C PRO A 103 6.50 1.49 -10.70
N ALA A 104 5.72 1.54 -11.78
CA ALA A 104 5.02 0.35 -12.27
C ALA A 104 6.07 -0.76 -12.42
N PRO A 105 5.78 -2.01 -12.02
CA PRO A 105 6.68 -3.11 -12.31
C PRO A 105 6.93 -3.12 -13.81
N THR A 106 8.19 -2.88 -14.21
CA THR A 106 8.61 -3.08 -15.58
C THR A 106 8.56 -4.57 -15.84
N GLY A 107 7.42 -5.07 -16.33
CA GLY A 107 7.36 -6.41 -16.91
C GLY A 107 8.38 -6.54 -18.04
N PRO A 108 8.76 -7.77 -18.43
CA PRO A 108 9.56 -7.93 -19.63
C PRO A 108 8.85 -7.21 -20.78
N LYS A 109 9.60 -6.36 -21.50
CA LYS A 109 9.16 -5.96 -22.83
C LYS A 109 9.23 -7.24 -23.65
N ASP A 110 8.06 -7.77 -23.99
CA ASP A 110 7.99 -8.77 -25.04
C ASP A 110 8.45 -8.06 -26.32
N ASP A 111 9.67 -8.39 -26.76
CA ASP A 111 10.21 -8.09 -28.10
C ASP A 111 9.63 -9.06 -29.13
#